data_AF-A0A3B9AC75-F1
#
_entry.id   AF-A0A3B9AC75-F1
#
_cell.length_a   1.000
_cell.length_b   1.000
_cell.length_c   1.000
_cell.angle_alpha   90.00
_cell.angle_beta   90.00
_cell.angle_gamma   90.00
#
_symmetry.space_group_name_H-M   'P 1'
#
loop_
_entity.id
_entity.type
_entity.pdbx_description
1 polymer ?
#
loop_
_entity_poly.entity_id
_entity_poly.type
_entity_poly.pdbx_seq_one_letter_code
_entity_poly.pdbx_strand_id
1 'polypeptide(L)'
;MTNRKLNFFDRLLSEADQALRTVGGRVKPAAPPSPATSQLDQPLDEQQSSHAAGLMRVNHSGEVCAQGLYRGQALTARKTSTRKAMEQAASEEEDHLAWCAQRLEELDSHPSYLNPLWYAASFGLGAGAGLISDRLSLGFVAATEQQVCEHLESHLQKLPAQDTKSRAVVEQMLIDEGEHASQA
;
A
#
# COMPACT_ATOMS: atom_id res chain seq x y z
N MET A 1 0.18 -24.93 18.11
CA MET A 1 0.06 -24.70 16.66
C MET A 1 1.28 -25.29 15.98
N THR A 2 1.10 -26.29 15.11
CA THR A 2 2.19 -26.91 14.35
C THR A 2 2.83 -25.87 13.43
N ASN A 3 4.11 -25.58 13.66
CA ASN A 3 4.90 -24.63 12.88
C ASN A 3 5.16 -25.25 11.48
N ARG A 4 4.21 -25.07 10.56
CA ARG A 4 4.23 -25.66 9.22
C ARG A 4 5.35 -24.99 8.43
N LYS A 5 6.46 -25.69 8.20
CA LYS A 5 7.57 -25.17 7.38
C LYS A 5 7.16 -25.20 5.92
N LEU A 6 6.76 -24.05 5.38
CA LEU A 6 6.49 -23.87 3.96
C LEU A 6 7.78 -24.07 3.17
N ASN A 7 7.73 -24.96 2.17
CA ASN A 7 8.81 -25.16 1.21
C ASN A 7 8.82 -24.01 0.18
N PHE A 8 9.78 -24.02 -0.75
CA PHE A 8 9.91 -22.96 -1.75
C PHE A 8 8.68 -22.82 -2.66
N PHE A 9 8.10 -23.94 -3.13
CA PHE A 9 6.92 -23.93 -4.00
C PHE A 9 5.68 -23.43 -3.25
N ASP A 10 5.51 -23.82 -1.99
CA ASP A 10 4.41 -23.33 -1.16
C ASP A 10 4.47 -21.80 -1.02
N ARG A 11 5.68 -21.23 -0.85
CA ARG A 11 5.88 -19.78 -0.79
C ARG A 11 5.59 -19.11 -2.11
N LEU A 12 6.10 -19.67 -3.22
CA LEU A 12 5.85 -19.12 -4.55
C LEU A 12 4.34 -19.07 -4.87
N LEU A 13 3.61 -20.14 -4.51
CA LEU A 13 2.15 -20.18 -4.66
C LEU A 13 1.45 -19.17 -3.75
N SER A 14 1.94 -18.99 -2.52
CA SER A 14 1.43 -17.96 -1.60
C SER A 14 1.63 -16.55 -2.15
N GLU A 15 2.80 -16.24 -2.71
CA GLU A 15 3.07 -14.95 -3.33
C GLU A 15 2.21 -14.73 -4.58
N ALA A 16 1.96 -15.78 -5.38
CA ALA A 16 1.06 -15.69 -6.53
C ALA A 16 -0.39 -15.41 -6.11
N ASP A 17 -0.89 -16.07 -5.05
CA ASP A 17 -2.23 -15.78 -4.48
C ASP A 17 -2.32 -14.33 -3.98
N GLN A 18 -1.29 -13.86 -3.27
CA GLN A 18 -1.25 -12.49 -2.77
C GLN A 18 -1.20 -11.46 -3.89
N ALA A 19 -0.37 -11.67 -4.92
CA ALA A 19 -0.33 -10.82 -6.10
C ALA A 19 -1.71 -10.71 -6.78
N LEU A 20 -2.43 -11.83 -6.92
CA LEU A 20 -3.78 -11.85 -7.49
C LEU A 20 -4.80 -11.10 -6.63
N ARG A 21 -4.68 -11.17 -5.30
CA ARG A 21 -5.56 -10.42 -4.39
C ARG A 21 -5.30 -8.92 -4.43
N THR A 22 -4.04 -8.51 -4.38
CA THR A 22 -3.60 -7.11 -4.47
C THR A 22 -4.05 -6.48 -5.79
N VAL A 23 -3.71 -7.11 -6.91
CA VAL A 23 -4.02 -6.58 -8.24
C VAL A 23 -5.50 -6.70 -8.58
N GLY A 24 -6.18 -7.75 -8.10
CA GLY A 24 -7.60 -7.98 -8.32
C GLY A 24 -8.53 -7.13 -7.46
N GLY A 25 -8.00 -6.23 -6.61
CA GLY A 25 -8.80 -5.36 -5.74
C GLY A 25 -9.59 -6.14 -4.68
N ARG A 26 -9.11 -7.31 -4.26
CA ARG A 26 -9.80 -8.19 -3.29
C ARG A 26 -9.16 -8.15 -1.91
N VAL A 27 -8.36 -7.13 -1.64
CA VAL A 27 -7.76 -6.93 -0.32
C VAL A 27 -8.86 -6.46 0.62
N LYS A 28 -9.01 -7.19 1.72
CA LYS A 28 -9.97 -6.86 2.78
C LYS A 28 -9.17 -6.24 3.91
N PRO A 29 -9.64 -5.12 4.51
CA PRO A 29 -8.97 -4.56 5.66
C PRO A 29 -9.04 -5.54 6.83
N ALA A 30 -7.95 -5.63 7.59
CA ALA A 30 -7.82 -6.53 8.74
C ALA A 30 -8.61 -6.02 9.96
N ALA A 31 -8.89 -4.71 10.00
CA ALA A 31 -9.54 -3.87 11.03
C ALA A 31 -8.51 -2.84 11.55
N PRO A 32 -8.84 -1.55 11.64
CA PRO A 32 -10.16 -0.91 11.82
C PRO A 32 -10.97 -0.61 10.53
N PRO A 33 -12.26 -0.19 10.65
CA PRO A 33 -13.01 0.36 9.52
C PRO A 33 -12.32 1.60 8.93
N SER A 34 -12.59 1.87 7.64
CA SER A 34 -11.99 3.02 6.93
C SER A 34 -12.16 4.33 7.71
N PRO A 35 -11.11 5.18 7.82
CA PRO A 35 -11.17 6.50 8.44
C PRO A 35 -12.26 7.41 7.86
N ALA A 36 -12.64 7.19 6.60
CA ALA A 36 -13.73 7.90 5.93
C ALA A 36 -15.11 7.64 6.57
N THR A 37 -15.30 6.52 7.27
CA THR A 37 -16.61 6.09 7.81
C THR A 37 -17.18 7.07 8.85
N SER A 38 -16.32 7.75 9.59
CA SER A 38 -16.72 8.72 10.62
C SER A 38 -16.98 10.13 10.07
N GLN A 39 -16.71 10.36 8.79
CA GLN A 39 -16.84 11.67 8.15
C GLN A 39 -18.23 11.86 7.53
N LEU A 40 -18.72 13.09 7.59
CA LEU A 40 -19.96 13.48 6.92
C LEU A 40 -19.74 13.56 5.40
N ASP A 41 -20.68 13.02 4.64
CA ASP A 41 -20.73 13.22 3.20
C ASP A 41 -21.05 14.68 2.89
N GLN A 42 -20.14 15.34 2.18
CA GLN A 42 -20.37 16.65 1.59
C GLN A 42 -20.45 16.50 0.07
N PRO A 43 -21.40 17.19 -0.59
CA PRO A 43 -21.52 17.12 -2.03
C PRO A 43 -20.27 17.74 -2.69
N LEU A 44 -19.63 16.97 -3.55
CA LEU A 44 -18.58 17.44 -4.45
C LEU A 44 -19.22 17.74 -5.82
N ASP A 45 -18.74 18.79 -6.48
CA ASP A 45 -19.02 18.94 -7.90
C ASP A 45 -18.27 17.86 -8.73
N GLU A 46 -18.65 17.71 -10.00
CA GLU A 46 -18.09 16.68 -10.88
C GLU A 46 -16.57 16.83 -11.06
N GLN A 47 -16.08 18.07 -11.14
CA GLN A 47 -14.65 18.35 -11.31
C GLN A 47 -13.88 17.98 -10.03
N GLN A 48 -14.41 18.32 -8.87
CA GLN A 48 -13.83 17.98 -7.56
C GLN A 48 -13.83 16.47 -7.33
N SER A 49 -14.94 15.78 -7.62
CA SER A 49 -15.04 14.33 -7.51
C SER A 49 -14.04 13.62 -8.42
N SER A 50 -13.97 14.03 -9.70
CA SER A 50 -13.01 13.48 -10.65
C SER A 50 -11.56 13.75 -10.23
N HIS A 51 -11.27 14.92 -9.66
CA HIS A 51 -9.94 15.25 -9.17
C HIS A 51 -9.54 14.40 -7.96
N ALA A 52 -10.42 14.31 -6.97
CA ALA A 52 -10.23 13.47 -5.79
C ALA A 52 -10.03 12.00 -6.16
N ALA A 53 -10.85 11.47 -7.07
CA ALA A 53 -10.71 10.11 -7.57
C ALA A 53 -9.36 9.90 -8.27
N GLY A 54 -8.85 10.91 -8.99
CA GLY A 54 -7.50 10.88 -9.54
C GLY A 54 -6.42 10.71 -8.47
N LEU A 55 -6.46 11.52 -7.41
CA LEU A 55 -5.49 11.46 -6.31
C LEU A 55 -5.58 10.14 -5.54
N MET A 56 -6.79 9.67 -5.21
CA MET A 56 -7.01 8.40 -4.52
C MET A 56 -6.52 7.20 -5.35
N ARG A 57 -6.61 7.27 -6.68
CA ARG A 57 -6.11 6.22 -7.57
C ARG A 57 -4.59 6.18 -7.62
N VAL A 58 -3.94 7.34 -7.48
CA VAL A 58 -2.49 7.42 -7.34
C VAL A 58 -2.06 6.81 -6.01
N ASN A 59 -2.70 7.18 -4.90
CA ASN A 59 -2.43 6.58 -3.58
C ASN A 59 -2.60 5.05 -3.62
N HIS A 60 -3.74 4.56 -4.12
CA HIS A 60 -3.98 3.12 -4.31
C HIS A 60 -2.87 2.44 -5.14
N SER A 61 -2.40 3.10 -6.21
CA SER A 61 -1.34 2.52 -7.04
C SER A 61 0.01 2.49 -6.30
N GLY A 62 0.25 3.47 -5.43
CA GLY A 62 1.36 3.49 -4.47
C GLY A 62 1.32 2.26 -3.57
N GLU A 63 0.16 1.98 -2.96
CA GLU A 63 0.00 0.80 -2.09
C GLU A 63 0.20 -0.53 -2.84
N VAL A 64 -0.26 -0.63 -4.08
CA VAL A 64 0.02 -1.80 -4.93
C VAL A 64 1.53 -1.95 -5.18
N CYS A 65 2.25 -0.85 -5.37
CA CYS A 65 3.70 -0.87 -5.52
C CYS A 65 4.40 -1.28 -4.22
N ALA A 66 3.99 -0.74 -3.07
CA ALA A 66 4.54 -1.08 -1.75
C ALA A 66 4.38 -2.58 -1.46
N GLN A 67 3.18 -3.12 -1.69
CA GLN A 67 2.91 -4.56 -1.62
C GLN A 67 3.86 -5.40 -2.48
N GLY A 68 4.03 -5.01 -3.75
CA GLY A 68 4.96 -5.70 -4.65
C GLY A 68 6.40 -5.65 -4.13
N LEU A 69 6.87 -4.45 -3.77
CA LEU A 69 8.22 -4.20 -3.29
C LEU A 69 8.55 -5.02 -2.04
N TYR A 70 7.75 -4.89 -0.97
CA TYR A 70 8.01 -5.56 0.31
C TYR A 70 7.93 -7.08 0.16
N ARG A 71 6.97 -7.61 -0.60
CA ARG A 71 6.89 -9.05 -0.85
C ARG A 71 8.07 -9.58 -1.67
N GLY A 72 8.54 -8.82 -2.67
CA GLY A 72 9.75 -9.14 -3.41
C GLY A 72 10.99 -9.21 -2.51
N GLN A 73 11.15 -8.22 -1.63
CA GLN A 73 12.23 -8.19 -0.62
C GLN A 73 12.11 -9.38 0.35
N ALA A 74 10.90 -9.66 0.85
CA ALA A 74 10.64 -10.78 1.76
C ALA A 74 11.01 -12.14 1.16
N LEU A 75 10.66 -12.35 -0.12
CA LEU A 75 10.93 -13.60 -0.83
C LEU A 75 12.43 -13.92 -0.91
N THR A 76 13.25 -12.88 -1.04
CA THR A 76 14.68 -13.00 -1.35
C THR A 76 15.62 -12.62 -0.21
N ALA A 77 15.08 -12.09 0.89
CA ALA A 77 15.82 -11.71 2.08
C ALA A 77 16.65 -12.88 2.64
N ARG A 78 17.89 -12.59 3.04
CA ARG A 78 18.83 -13.59 3.56
C ARG A 78 18.62 -13.85 5.04
N LYS A 79 18.32 -12.80 5.80
CA LYS A 79 17.98 -12.89 7.22
C LYS A 79 16.49 -13.12 7.44
N THR A 80 16.18 -14.01 8.39
CA THR A 80 14.80 -14.24 8.82
C THR A 80 14.17 -12.99 9.43
N SER A 81 14.96 -12.15 10.12
CA SER A 81 14.48 -10.89 10.69
C SER A 81 14.04 -9.90 9.62
N THR A 82 14.85 -9.73 8.56
CA THR A 82 14.52 -8.85 7.43
C THR A 82 13.28 -9.35 6.72
N ARG A 83 13.19 -10.64 6.40
CA ARG A 83 11.98 -11.21 5.81
C ARG A 83 10.72 -10.89 6.64
N LYS A 84 10.76 -11.13 7.94
CA LYS A 84 9.63 -10.86 8.83
C LYS A 84 9.24 -9.38 8.87
N ALA A 85 10.23 -8.48 8.85
CA ALA A 85 9.97 -7.05 8.79
C ALA A 85 9.25 -6.67 7.48
N MET A 86 9.67 -7.23 6.34
CA MET A 86 9.01 -6.96 5.06
C MET A 86 7.62 -7.60 4.96
N GLU A 87 7.42 -8.80 5.54
CA GLU A 87 6.10 -9.43 5.67
C GLU A 87 5.15 -8.59 6.55
N GLN A 88 5.68 -7.98 7.61
CA GLN A 88 4.93 -7.10 8.50
C GLN A 88 4.54 -5.80 7.79
N ALA A 89 5.50 -5.11 7.17
CA ALA A 89 5.24 -3.89 6.40
C ALA A 89 4.19 -4.16 5.31
N ALA A 90 4.33 -5.25 4.55
CA ALA A 90 3.32 -5.65 3.57
C ALA A 90 1.95 -5.95 4.18
N SER A 91 1.85 -6.37 5.44
CA SER A 91 0.57 -6.58 6.11
C SER A 91 -0.07 -5.28 6.55
N GLU A 92 0.73 -4.29 6.97
CA GLU A 92 0.26 -2.97 7.40
C GLU A 92 -0.33 -2.20 6.22
N GLU A 93 0.28 -2.26 5.03
CA GLU A 93 -0.25 -1.59 3.82
C GLU A 93 -1.54 -2.20 3.26
N GLU A 94 -1.97 -3.39 3.72
CA GLU A 94 -3.22 -3.99 3.24
C GLU A 94 -4.44 -3.14 3.62
N ASP A 95 -4.39 -2.47 4.78
CA ASP A 95 -5.46 -1.59 5.24
C ASP A 95 -5.53 -0.31 4.39
N HIS A 96 -4.38 0.33 4.11
CA HIS A 96 -4.31 1.52 3.27
C HIS A 96 -4.81 1.27 1.85
N LEU A 97 -4.40 0.14 1.27
CA LEU A 97 -4.87 -0.31 -0.04
C LEU A 97 -6.38 -0.48 -0.06
N ALA A 98 -6.94 -1.12 0.98
CA ALA A 98 -8.38 -1.32 1.10
C ALA A 98 -9.15 -0.01 1.28
N TRP A 99 -8.65 0.92 2.10
CA TRP A 99 -9.29 2.22 2.30
C TRP A 99 -9.29 3.05 1.02
N CYS A 100 -8.19 3.04 0.27
CA CYS A 100 -8.12 3.72 -1.02
C CYS A 100 -9.09 3.09 -2.04
N ALA A 101 -9.19 1.77 -2.08
CA ALA A 101 -10.12 1.06 -2.97
C ALA A 101 -11.58 1.39 -2.64
N GLN A 102 -11.96 1.32 -1.35
CA GLN A 102 -13.28 1.70 -0.89
C GLN A 102 -13.60 3.15 -1.27
N ARG A 103 -12.66 4.09 -1.08
CA ARG A 103 -12.91 5.49 -1.41
C ARG A 103 -13.08 5.72 -2.91
N LEU A 104 -12.37 4.98 -3.76
CA LEU A 104 -12.57 5.03 -5.21
C LEU A 104 -13.98 4.56 -5.60
N GLU A 105 -14.50 3.52 -4.96
CA GLU A 105 -15.88 3.06 -5.18
C GLU A 105 -16.90 4.11 -4.75
N GLU A 106 -16.71 4.75 -3.59
CA GLU A 106 -17.58 5.83 -3.10
C GLU A 106 -17.56 7.09 -4.00
N LEU A 107 -16.48 7.30 -4.73
CA LEU A 107 -16.33 8.37 -5.73
C LEU A 107 -16.83 7.97 -7.13
N ASP A 108 -17.50 6.81 -7.26
CA ASP A 108 -17.95 6.23 -8.54
C ASP A 108 -16.79 6.08 -9.55
N SER A 109 -15.66 5.57 -9.06
CA SER A 109 -14.42 5.42 -9.83
C SER A 109 -13.79 4.03 -9.64
N HIS A 110 -12.63 3.82 -10.27
CA HIS A 110 -11.98 2.49 -10.33
C HIS A 110 -10.48 2.53 -9.99
N PRO A 111 -9.87 1.44 -9.50
CA PRO A 111 -8.40 1.33 -9.41
C PRO A 111 -7.70 1.43 -10.76
N SER A 112 -6.38 1.65 -10.77
CA SER A 112 -5.62 1.71 -12.02
C SER A 112 -5.59 0.37 -12.76
N TYR A 113 -5.87 0.37 -14.06
CA TYR A 113 -5.75 -0.82 -14.92
C TYR A 113 -4.29 -1.29 -15.09
N LEU A 114 -3.32 -0.43 -14.79
CA LEU A 114 -1.90 -0.73 -14.87
C LEU A 114 -1.34 -1.34 -13.57
N ASN A 115 -2.16 -1.53 -12.54
CA ASN A 115 -1.77 -2.19 -11.30
C ASN A 115 -1.03 -3.53 -11.48
N PRO A 116 -1.41 -4.43 -12.42
CA PRO A 116 -0.63 -5.65 -12.66
C PRO A 116 0.82 -5.36 -13.06
N LEU A 117 1.04 -4.34 -13.90
CA LEU A 117 2.36 -3.94 -14.36
C LEU A 117 3.16 -3.30 -13.21
N TRP A 118 2.52 -2.41 -12.46
CA TRP A 118 3.14 -1.73 -11.31
C TRP A 118 3.56 -2.71 -10.22
N TYR A 119 2.68 -3.65 -9.88
CA TYR A 119 3.00 -4.71 -8.94
C TYR A 119 4.21 -5.53 -9.41
N ALA A 120 4.20 -6.00 -10.66
CA ALA A 120 5.27 -6.84 -11.19
C ALA A 120 6.62 -6.10 -11.23
N ALA A 121 6.62 -4.81 -11.60
CA ALA A 121 7.82 -3.99 -11.61
C ALA A 121 8.39 -3.80 -10.19
N SER A 122 7.54 -3.41 -9.24
CA SER A 122 7.94 -3.18 -7.84
C SER A 122 8.41 -4.47 -7.17
N PHE A 123 7.74 -5.59 -7.45
CA PHE A 123 8.18 -6.91 -6.99
C PHE A 123 9.57 -7.28 -7.52
N GLY A 124 9.83 -7.04 -8.81
CA GLY A 124 11.15 -7.28 -9.39
C GLY A 124 12.24 -6.44 -8.74
N LEU A 125 11.95 -5.16 -8.47
CA LEU A 125 12.88 -4.26 -7.76
C LEU A 125 13.14 -4.74 -6.33
N GLY A 126 12.08 -5.11 -5.61
CA GLY A 126 12.19 -5.61 -4.24
C GLY A 126 12.99 -6.91 -4.16
N ALA A 127 12.69 -7.87 -5.03
CA ALA A 127 13.44 -9.12 -5.14
C ALA A 127 14.91 -8.89 -5.49
N GLY A 128 15.19 -7.94 -6.39
CA GLY A 128 16.56 -7.53 -6.71
C GLY A 128 17.30 -6.98 -5.49
N ALA A 129 16.68 -6.06 -4.75
CA ALA A 129 17.27 -5.46 -3.55
C ALA A 129 17.57 -6.49 -2.45
N GLY A 130 16.61 -7.38 -2.17
CA GLY A 130 16.76 -8.44 -1.17
C GLY A 130 17.84 -9.47 -1.54
N LEU A 131 17.96 -9.82 -2.83
CA LEU A 131 19.04 -10.69 -3.31
C LEU A 131 20.42 -10.07 -3.12
N ILE A 132 20.58 -8.76 -3.31
CA ILE A 132 21.87 -8.08 -3.19
C ILE A 132 22.28 -7.97 -1.72
N SER A 133 21.43 -7.40 -0.85
CA SER A 133 21.78 -7.18 0.56
C SER A 133 20.57 -6.78 1.40
N ASP A 134 20.41 -7.41 2.57
CA ASP A 134 19.41 -7.01 3.57
C ASP A 134 19.55 -5.54 3.99
N ARG A 135 20.77 -4.99 4.02
CA ARG A 135 20.99 -3.57 4.39
C ARG A 135 20.51 -2.61 3.30
N LEU A 136 20.70 -2.98 2.03
CA LEU A 136 20.18 -2.19 0.91
C LEU A 136 18.65 -2.27 0.88
N SER A 137 18.09 -3.45 1.16
CA SER A 137 16.65 -3.64 1.29
C SER A 137 16.06 -2.67 2.31
N LEU A 138 16.59 -2.65 3.54
CA LEU A 138 16.10 -1.77 4.61
C LEU A 138 16.31 -0.28 4.28
N GLY A 139 17.46 0.09 3.71
CA GLY A 139 17.70 1.47 3.29
C GLY A 139 16.76 1.94 2.18
N PHE A 140 16.34 1.04 1.29
CA PHE A 140 15.36 1.34 0.24
C PHE A 140 13.97 1.58 0.82
N VAL A 141 13.57 0.80 1.84
CA VAL A 141 12.29 0.99 2.56
C VAL A 141 12.27 2.37 3.23
N ALA A 142 13.28 2.69 4.06
CA ALA A 142 13.35 3.98 4.74
C ALA A 142 13.31 5.18 3.78
N ALA A 143 13.97 5.08 2.62
CA ALA A 143 13.92 6.12 1.60
C ALA A 143 12.54 6.22 0.92
N THR A 144 11.83 5.09 0.77
CA THR A 144 10.49 5.05 0.18
C THR A 144 9.48 5.65 1.16
N GLU A 145 9.51 5.28 2.44
CA GLU A 145 8.63 5.82 3.49
C GLU A 145 8.72 7.35 3.58
N GLN A 146 9.93 7.90 3.56
CA GLN A 146 10.11 9.36 3.55
C GLN A 146 9.42 10.00 2.33
N GLN A 147 9.58 9.40 1.14
CA GLN A 147 8.97 9.91 -0.08
C GLN A 147 7.44 9.74 -0.08
N VAL A 148 6.91 8.70 0.55
CA VAL A 148 5.47 8.48 0.73
C VAL A 148 4.88 9.58 1.62
N CYS A 149 5.50 9.92 2.75
CA CYS A 149 5.05 11.01 3.60
C CYS A 149 4.95 12.34 2.84
N GLU A 150 6.01 12.72 2.11
CA GLU A 150 6.02 13.94 1.28
C GLU A 150 4.92 13.90 0.19
N HIS A 151 4.67 12.72 -0.38
CA HIS A 151 3.62 12.51 -1.39
C HIS A 151 2.22 12.71 -0.79
N LEU A 152 1.93 12.11 0.37
CA LEU A 152 0.65 12.20 1.05
C LEU A 152 0.36 13.64 1.52
N GLU A 153 1.36 14.34 2.08
CA GLU A 153 1.25 15.77 2.40
C GLU A 153 0.88 16.60 1.17
N SER A 154 1.53 16.34 0.02
CA SER A 154 1.21 17.01 -1.23
C SER A 154 -0.22 16.73 -1.69
N HIS A 155 -0.72 15.51 -1.49
CA HIS A 155 -2.10 15.15 -1.83
C HIS A 155 -3.11 15.82 -0.92
N LEU A 156 -2.85 15.95 0.38
CA LEU A 156 -3.71 16.70 1.31
C LEU A 156 -3.84 18.17 0.93
N GLN A 157 -2.82 18.77 0.32
CA GLN A 157 -2.91 20.15 -0.16
C GLN A 157 -3.75 20.28 -1.45
N LYS A 158 -3.83 19.22 -2.25
CA LYS A 158 -4.53 19.21 -3.56
C LYS A 158 -5.98 18.73 -3.45
N LEU A 159 -6.29 17.88 -2.48
CA LEU A 159 -7.64 17.38 -2.26
C LEU A 159 -8.62 18.54 -1.98
N PRO A 160 -9.83 18.51 -2.57
CA PRO A 160 -10.86 19.49 -2.26
C PRO A 160 -11.10 19.58 -0.75
N ALA A 161 -11.18 20.78 -0.19
CA ALA A 161 -11.39 20.97 1.25
C ALA A 161 -12.71 20.35 1.75
N GLN A 162 -13.70 20.21 0.87
CA GLN A 162 -14.99 19.60 1.16
C GLN A 162 -14.95 18.07 1.14
N ASP A 163 -13.92 17.45 0.55
CA ASP A 163 -13.77 16.00 0.49
C ASP A 163 -13.15 15.45 1.79
N THR A 164 -13.87 15.65 2.90
CA THR A 164 -13.46 15.24 4.25
C THR A 164 -13.16 13.74 4.33
N LYS A 165 -13.86 12.91 3.55
CA LYS A 165 -13.64 11.47 3.48
C LYS A 165 -12.29 11.09 2.90
N SER A 166 -11.94 11.57 1.70
CA SER A 166 -10.63 11.27 1.10
C SER A 166 -9.50 11.85 1.94
N ARG A 167 -9.70 13.06 2.49
CA ARG A 167 -8.73 13.68 3.39
C ARG A 167 -8.47 12.84 4.65
N ALA A 168 -9.52 12.32 5.29
CA ALA A 168 -9.37 11.47 6.47
C ALA A 168 -8.59 10.17 6.18
N VAL A 169 -8.79 9.57 4.99
CA VAL A 169 -7.99 8.40 4.57
C VAL A 169 -6.52 8.79 4.45
N VAL A 170 -6.21 9.85 3.71
CA VAL A 170 -4.82 10.28 3.48
C VAL A 170 -4.14 10.79 4.75
N GLU A 171 -4.88 11.46 5.64
CA GLU A 171 -4.39 11.89 6.96
C GLU A 171 -4.02 10.69 7.84
N GLN A 172 -4.85 9.64 7.86
CA GLN A 172 -4.53 8.44 8.62
C GLN A 172 -3.30 7.72 8.03
N MET A 173 -3.25 7.56 6.70
CA MET A 173 -2.08 6.97 6.03
C MET A 173 -0.80 7.74 6.39
N LEU A 174 -0.84 9.07 6.39
CA LEU A 174 0.32 9.90 6.74
C LEU A 174 0.76 9.71 8.21
N ILE A 175 -0.19 9.52 9.12
CA ILE A 175 0.12 9.22 10.53
C ILE A 175 0.82 7.87 10.63
N ASP A 176 0.24 6.83 10.02
CA ASP A 176 0.78 5.46 10.06
C ASP A 176 2.20 5.41 9.46
N GLU A 177 2.41 6.06 8.32
CA GLU A 177 3.71 6.10 7.63
C GLU A 177 4.76 6.94 8.38
N GLY A 178 4.32 7.99 9.06
CA GLY A 178 5.18 8.76 9.95
C GLY A 178 5.68 7.94 11.15
N GLU A 179 4.84 7.02 11.67
CA GLU A 179 5.25 6.08 12.71
C GLU A 179 6.27 5.06 12.19
N HIS A 180 6.07 4.51 10.97
CA HIS A 180 7.02 3.61 10.31
C HIS A 180 8.41 4.25 10.14
N ALA A 181 8.46 5.46 9.58
CA ALA A 181 9.70 6.19 9.34
C ALA A 181 10.48 6.49 10.64
N SER A 182 9.79 6.59 11.78
CA SER A 182 10.42 6.82 13.10
C SER A 182 10.98 5.54 13.74
N GLN A 183 10.55 4.36 13.26
CA GLN A 183 10.92 3.05 13.80
C GLN A 183 11.97 2.31 12.93
N ALA A 184 12.21 2.77 11.69
CA ALA A 184 13.19 2.23 10.74
C ALA A 184 14.65 2.61 11.04
#